data_AF-A0A379AGP7-F1
#
_entry.id   AF-A0A379AGP7-F1
#
_cell.length_a   1.000
_cell.length_b   1.000
_cell.length_c   1.000
_cell.angle_alpha   90.00
_cell.angle_beta   90.00
_cell.angle_gamma   90.00
#
_symmetry.space_group_name_H-M   'P 1'
#
loop_
_entity.id
_entity.type
_entity.pdbx_description
1 polymer ?
#
loop_
_entity_poly.entity_id
_entity_poly.type
_entity_poly.pdbx_seq_one_letter_code
_entity_poly.pdbx_strand_id
1 'polypeptide(L)'
;MLKNLKITHGIAAVLVVFVALLTLTGFLFYNGVSKADKNFVAAEQLTLQQQHLSDAVKTLIKTRVTINRVAIRFLKNQQDPKSLAAMAALLEQAETSAAAADADFKAWQALPRKEGQGEAQATQVQTAYQQMRDTMLASITFLKQGNYAGYGNL
;
A
#
# COMPACT_ATOMS: atom_id res chain seq x y z
N MET A 1 0.39 -26.38 63.44
CA MET A 1 -0.71 -26.32 64.41
C MET A 1 -1.95 -25.77 63.71
N LEU A 2 -2.87 -26.64 63.29
CA LEU A 2 -4.20 -26.26 62.79
C LEU A 2 -5.24 -27.13 63.53
N LYS A 3 -5.28 -27.05 64.85
CA LYS A 3 -6.35 -27.67 65.65
C LYS A 3 -7.38 -26.58 65.93
N ASN A 4 -8.62 -26.83 65.49
CA ASN A 4 -9.82 -25.98 65.57
C ASN A 4 -10.25 -25.24 64.28
N LEU A 5 -9.79 -25.65 63.09
CA LEU A 5 -10.37 -25.13 61.85
C LEU A 5 -11.68 -25.87 61.54
N LYS A 6 -12.83 -25.18 61.56
CA LYS A 6 -14.09 -25.75 61.05
C LYS A 6 -13.92 -26.03 59.55
N ILE A 7 -14.38 -27.17 59.07
CA ILE A 7 -14.28 -27.62 57.66
C ILE A 7 -14.72 -26.52 56.68
N THR A 8 -15.72 -25.72 57.07
CA THR A 8 -16.21 -24.54 56.35
C THR A 8 -15.12 -23.51 56.01
N HIS A 9 -14.17 -23.26 56.93
CA HIS A 9 -13.07 -22.31 56.70
C HIS A 9 -12.03 -22.85 55.72
N GLY A 10 -11.81 -24.18 55.72
CA GLY A 10 -10.94 -24.84 54.74
C GLY A 10 -11.52 -24.78 53.33
N ILE A 11 -12.83 -25.05 53.19
CA ILE A 11 -13.55 -24.95 51.91
C ILE A 11 -13.53 -23.49 51.40
N ALA A 12 -13.77 -22.52 52.28
CA ALA A 12 -13.72 -21.10 51.91
C ALA A 12 -12.31 -20.68 51.42
N ALA A 13 -11.24 -21.15 52.08
CA ALA A 13 -9.87 -20.86 51.65
C ALA A 13 -9.55 -21.43 50.26
N VAL A 14 -9.96 -22.67 49.98
CA VAL A 14 -9.79 -23.29 48.65
C VAL A 14 -10.60 -22.55 47.59
N LEU A 15 -11.82 -22.12 47.91
CA LEU A 15 -12.65 -21.34 47.00
C LEU A 15 -11.99 -20.00 46.64
N VAL A 16 -11.42 -19.29 47.63
CA VAL A 16 -10.71 -18.02 47.39
C VAL A 16 -9.49 -18.23 46.49
N VAL A 17 -8.69 -19.26 46.74
CA VAL A 17 -7.54 -19.59 45.88
C VAL A 17 -8.00 -19.93 44.47
N PHE A 18 -9.07 -20.70 44.33
CA PHE A 18 -9.63 -21.08 43.04
C PHE A 18 -10.12 -19.85 42.24
N VAL A 19 -10.86 -18.95 42.89
CA VAL A 19 -11.31 -17.70 42.27
C VAL A 19 -10.12 -16.82 41.87
N ALA A 20 -9.09 -16.71 42.72
CA ALA A 20 -7.89 -15.95 42.40
C ALA A 20 -7.12 -16.52 41.20
N LEU A 21 -7.06 -17.85 41.07
CA LEU A 21 -6.45 -18.49 39.91
C LEU A 21 -7.28 -18.26 38.65
N LEU A 22 -8.61 -18.41 38.72
CA LEU A 22 -9.50 -18.14 37.59
C LEU A 22 -9.41 -16.69 37.10
N THR A 23 -9.36 -15.71 38.01
CA THR A 23 -9.22 -14.29 37.63
C THR A 23 -7.86 -14.00 37.02
N LEU A 24 -6.78 -14.57 37.54
CA LEU A 24 -5.45 -14.44 36.95
C LEU A 24 -5.41 -15.03 35.53
N THR A 25 -5.99 -16.22 35.32
CA THR A 25 -6.08 -16.83 33.99
C THR A 25 -6.91 -15.98 33.03
N GLY A 26 -8.06 -15.48 33.48
CA GLY A 26 -8.91 -14.56 32.69
C GLY A 26 -8.18 -13.26 32.32
N PHE A 27 -7.43 -12.68 33.26
CA PHE A 27 -6.64 -11.47 33.03
C PHE A 27 -5.52 -11.70 32.01
N LEU A 28 -4.78 -12.81 32.13
CA LEU A 28 -3.72 -13.17 31.19
C LEU A 28 -4.28 -13.46 29.79
N PHE A 29 -5.42 -14.17 29.71
CA PHE A 29 -6.10 -14.43 28.45
C PHE A 29 -6.59 -13.14 27.79
N TYR A 30 -7.26 -12.26 28.54
CA TYR A 30 -7.70 -10.95 28.04
C TYR A 30 -6.54 -10.11 27.52
N ASN A 31 -5.42 -10.06 28.26
CA ASN A 31 -4.23 -9.32 27.84
C ASN A 31 -3.60 -9.91 26.56
N GLY A 32 -3.54 -11.24 26.47
CA GLY A 32 -3.08 -11.94 25.26
C GLY A 32 -3.95 -11.62 24.04
N VAL A 33 -5.27 -11.75 24.16
CA VAL A 33 -6.23 -11.44 23.09
C VAL A 33 -6.19 -9.96 22.71
N SER A 34 -6.19 -9.05 23.68
CA SER A 34 -6.16 -7.60 23.40
C SER A 34 -4.89 -7.17 22.65
N LYS A 35 -3.73 -7.78 22.97
CA LYS A 35 -2.49 -7.55 22.21
C LYS A 35 -2.56 -8.12 20.80
N ALA A 36 -3.11 -9.33 20.64
CA ALA A 36 -3.29 -9.95 19.34
C ALA A 36 -4.21 -9.12 18.43
N ASP A 37 -5.30 -8.58 18.98
CA ASP A 37 -6.25 -7.73 18.27
C ASP A 37 -5.60 -6.43 17.76
N LYS A 38 -4.85 -5.72 18.61
CA LYS A 38 -4.09 -4.53 18.20
C LYS A 38 -3.06 -4.82 17.12
N ASN A 39 -2.37 -5.96 17.22
CA ASN A 39 -1.39 -6.38 16.21
C ASN A 39 -2.06 -6.74 14.88
N PHE A 40 -3.25 -7.36 14.92
CA PHE A 40 -4.02 -7.71 13.75
C PHE A 40 -4.49 -6.47 12.98
N VAL A 41 -5.12 -5.51 13.66
CA VAL A 41 -5.54 -4.23 13.06
C VAL A 41 -4.35 -3.48 12.45
N ALA A 42 -3.21 -3.45 13.14
CA ALA A 42 -2.01 -2.81 12.63
C ALA A 42 -1.40 -3.54 11.41
N ALA A 43 -1.52 -4.86 11.33
CA ALA A 43 -1.06 -5.64 10.18
C ALA A 43 -1.99 -5.47 8.98
N GLU A 44 -3.30 -5.41 9.20
CA GLU A 44 -4.31 -5.11 8.17
C GLU A 44 -4.07 -3.73 7.57
N GLN A 45 -3.85 -2.71 8.39
CA GLN A 45 -3.52 -1.37 7.93
C GLN A 45 -2.23 -1.32 7.09
N LEU A 46 -1.18 -2.04 7.51
CA LEU A 46 0.06 -2.15 6.73
C LEU A 46 -0.18 -2.86 5.38
N THR A 47 -1.00 -3.90 5.38
CA THR A 47 -1.39 -4.62 4.15
C THR A 47 -2.12 -3.70 3.19
N LEU A 48 -3.06 -2.89 3.67
CA LEU A 48 -3.77 -1.90 2.86
C LEU A 48 -2.83 -0.84 2.28
N GLN A 49 -1.93 -0.29 3.11
CA GLN A 49 -0.91 0.64 2.62
C GLN A 49 -0.04 0.01 1.52
N GLN A 50 0.44 -1.22 1.75
CA GLN A 50 1.25 -1.94 0.76
C GLN A 50 0.47 -2.20 -0.52
N GLN A 51 -0.82 -2.55 -0.42
CA GLN A 51 -1.68 -2.80 -1.57
C GLN A 51 -1.84 -1.54 -2.43
N HIS A 52 -2.29 -0.41 -1.84
CA HIS A 52 -2.49 0.82 -2.59
C HIS A 52 -1.19 1.34 -3.24
N LEU A 53 -0.07 1.29 -2.51
CA LEU A 53 1.22 1.68 -3.08
C LEU A 53 1.66 0.73 -4.21
N SER A 54 1.47 -0.58 -4.03
CA SER A 54 1.79 -1.57 -5.06
C SER A 54 0.95 -1.38 -6.31
N ASP A 55 -0.34 -1.07 -6.15
CA ASP A 55 -1.26 -0.87 -7.25
C ASP A 55 -0.94 0.41 -8.02
N ALA A 56 -0.62 1.51 -7.32
CA ALA A 56 -0.13 2.74 -7.94
C ALA A 56 1.12 2.50 -8.82
N VAL A 57 2.14 1.82 -8.28
CA VAL A 57 3.38 1.54 -9.00
C VAL A 57 3.14 0.58 -10.17
N LYS A 58 2.35 -0.49 -9.98
CA LYS A 58 1.99 -1.42 -11.08
C LYS A 58 1.26 -0.68 -12.20
N THR A 59 0.38 0.24 -11.86
CA THR A 59 -0.36 1.03 -12.84
C THR A 59 0.58 1.97 -13.62
N LEU A 60 1.56 2.63 -12.97
CA LEU A 60 2.60 3.37 -13.69
C LEU A 60 3.47 2.49 -14.59
N ILE A 61 3.78 1.25 -14.18
CA ILE A 61 4.50 0.30 -15.04
C ILE A 61 3.67 -0.03 -16.29
N LYS A 62 2.36 -0.25 -16.16
CA LYS A 62 1.45 -0.45 -17.30
C LYS A 62 1.38 0.78 -18.21
N THR A 63 1.36 1.98 -17.63
CA THR A 63 1.48 3.25 -18.37
C THR A 63 2.75 3.27 -19.21
N ARG A 64 3.91 2.93 -18.61
CA ARG A 64 5.19 2.86 -19.32
C ARG A 64 5.18 1.86 -20.47
N VAL A 65 4.60 0.68 -20.28
CA VAL A 65 4.47 -0.32 -21.35
C VAL A 65 3.63 0.23 -22.51
N THR A 66 2.56 0.97 -22.21
CA THR A 66 1.70 1.58 -23.24
C THR A 66 2.44 2.66 -24.01
N ILE A 67 3.19 3.53 -23.32
CA ILE A 67 4.10 4.52 -23.92
C ILE A 67 5.14 3.84 -24.83
N ASN A 68 5.78 2.77 -24.35
CA ASN A 68 6.77 2.02 -25.12
C ASN A 68 6.18 1.43 -26.41
N ARG A 69 4.92 0.98 -26.39
CA ARG A 69 4.24 0.51 -27.60
C ARG A 69 4.14 1.61 -28.66
N VAL A 70 3.91 2.87 -28.25
CA VAL A 70 3.89 4.03 -29.15
C VAL A 70 5.31 4.36 -29.64
N ALA A 71 6.29 4.39 -28.74
CA ALA A 71 7.69 4.62 -29.07
C ALA A 71 8.21 3.62 -30.13
N ILE A 72 7.88 2.33 -30.00
CA ILE A 72 8.24 1.31 -31.00
C ILE A 72 7.61 1.60 -32.38
N ARG A 73 6.39 2.16 -32.42
CA ARG A 73 5.75 2.52 -33.70
C ARG A 73 6.43 3.72 -34.37
N PHE A 74 6.89 4.69 -33.56
CA PHE A 74 7.78 5.77 -34.04
C PHE A 74 9.07 5.19 -34.62
N LEU A 75 9.73 4.26 -33.92
CA LEU A 75 10.94 3.61 -34.42
C LEU A 75 10.73 2.83 -35.72
N LYS A 76 9.55 2.25 -35.90
CA LYS A 76 9.17 1.54 -37.13
C LYS A 76 8.75 2.47 -38.27
N ASN A 77 8.83 3.79 -38.08
CA ASN A 77 8.42 4.81 -39.04
C ASN A 77 6.98 4.61 -39.55
N GLN A 78 6.06 4.22 -38.66
CA GLN A 78 4.65 4.02 -39.00
C GLN A 78 3.94 5.37 -39.11
N GLN A 79 3.84 5.91 -40.32
CA GLN A 79 3.27 7.23 -40.59
C GLN A 79 1.91 7.20 -41.29
N ASP A 80 1.36 6.01 -41.57
CA ASP A 80 0.03 5.94 -42.17
C ASP A 80 -1.04 6.51 -41.21
N PRO A 81 -2.11 7.13 -41.73
CA PRO A 81 -3.12 7.78 -40.89
C PRO A 81 -3.73 6.88 -39.82
N LYS A 82 -3.85 5.57 -40.10
CA LYS A 82 -4.40 4.59 -39.17
C LYS A 82 -3.42 4.33 -38.01
N SER A 83 -2.13 4.21 -38.29
CA SER A 83 -1.09 4.07 -37.27
C SER A 83 -1.00 5.29 -36.36
N LEU A 84 -1.05 6.51 -36.92
CA LEU A 84 -1.05 7.76 -36.15
C LEU A 84 -2.27 7.87 -35.23
N ALA A 85 -3.46 7.55 -35.73
CA ALA A 85 -4.68 7.52 -34.92
C ALA A 85 -4.57 6.49 -33.77
N ALA A 86 -4.04 5.30 -34.07
CA ALA A 86 -3.86 4.27 -33.05
C ALA A 86 -2.76 4.63 -32.03
N MET A 87 -1.74 5.41 -32.41
CA MET A 87 -0.75 5.95 -31.49
C MET A 87 -1.35 7.00 -30.56
N ALA A 88 -2.16 7.92 -31.09
CA ALA A 88 -2.89 8.90 -30.29
C ALA A 88 -3.79 8.23 -29.25
N ALA A 89 -4.56 7.20 -29.63
CA ALA A 89 -5.40 6.44 -28.71
C ALA A 89 -4.60 5.74 -27.60
N LEU A 90 -3.42 5.19 -27.92
CA LEU A 90 -2.54 4.59 -26.92
C LEU A 90 -1.97 5.64 -25.95
N LEU A 91 -1.66 6.85 -26.43
CA LEU A 91 -1.19 7.94 -25.56
C LEU A 91 -2.30 8.44 -24.63
N GLU A 92 -3.55 8.55 -25.12
CA GLU A 92 -4.72 8.85 -24.29
C GLU A 92 -4.98 7.76 -23.23
N GLN A 93 -4.84 6.48 -23.62
CA GLN A 93 -4.89 5.36 -22.67
C GLN A 93 -3.78 5.47 -21.62
N ALA A 94 -2.57 5.88 -22.01
CA ALA A 94 -1.46 6.07 -21.07
C ALA A 94 -1.73 7.23 -20.10
N GLU A 95 -2.33 8.34 -20.55
CA GLU A 95 -2.74 9.44 -19.67
C GLU A 95 -3.78 9.00 -18.65
N THR A 96 -4.80 8.26 -19.12
CA THR A 96 -5.84 7.70 -18.25
C THR A 96 -5.25 6.74 -17.20
N SER A 97 -4.31 5.89 -17.62
CA SER A 97 -3.60 4.97 -16.73
C SER A 97 -2.72 5.73 -15.72
N ALA A 98 -2.03 6.80 -16.12
CA ALA A 98 -1.27 7.65 -15.20
C ALA A 98 -2.18 8.32 -14.16
N ALA A 99 -3.35 8.82 -14.57
CA ALA A 99 -4.33 9.41 -13.66
C ALA A 99 -4.91 8.39 -12.67
N ALA A 100 -5.12 7.14 -13.11
CA ALA A 100 -5.55 6.05 -12.24
C ALA A 100 -4.47 5.73 -11.18
N ALA A 101 -3.19 5.69 -11.56
CA ALA A 101 -2.11 5.52 -10.61
C ALA A 101 -2.07 6.66 -9.57
N ASP A 102 -2.33 7.91 -9.99
CA ASP A 102 -2.40 9.05 -9.08
C ASP A 102 -3.56 8.91 -8.08
N ALA A 103 -4.66 8.26 -8.46
CA ALA A 103 -5.76 7.96 -7.54
C ALA A 103 -5.34 6.90 -6.50
N ASP A 104 -4.71 5.81 -6.91
CA ASP A 104 -4.20 4.77 -6.02
C ASP A 104 -3.14 5.33 -5.04
N PHE A 105 -2.25 6.19 -5.53
CA PHE A 105 -1.23 6.83 -4.71
C PHE A 105 -1.84 7.80 -3.69
N LYS A 106 -2.85 8.57 -4.07
CA LYS A 106 -3.62 9.41 -3.12
C LYS A 106 -4.32 8.57 -2.05
N ALA A 107 -4.86 7.41 -2.41
CA ALA A 107 -5.45 6.50 -1.44
C ALA A 107 -4.40 6.00 -0.42
N TRP A 108 -3.19 5.68 -0.87
CA TRP A 108 -2.07 5.38 0.03
C TRP A 108 -1.72 6.55 0.96
N GLN A 109 -1.66 7.78 0.45
CA GLN A 109 -1.35 8.97 1.26
C GLN A 109 -2.43 9.29 2.31
N ALA A 110 -3.69 8.96 2.02
CA ALA A 110 -4.81 9.17 2.93
C ALA A 110 -4.85 8.16 4.09
N LEU A 111 -4.14 7.03 3.98
CA LEU A 111 -4.10 6.05 5.04
C LEU A 111 -3.28 6.57 6.23
N PRO A 112 -3.76 6.36 7.47
CA PRO A 112 -3.01 6.76 8.66
C PRO A 112 -1.65 6.05 8.65
N ARG A 113 -0.60 6.77 9.04
CA ARG A 113 0.73 6.20 9.26
C ARG A 113 0.75 5.42 10.57
N LYS A 114 1.48 4.31 10.60
CA LYS A 114 1.68 3.52 11.82
C LYS A 114 2.77 4.14 12.69
N GLU A 115 2.64 4.04 14.03
CA GLU A 115 3.74 4.36 14.94
C GLU A 115 5.01 3.58 14.55
N GLY A 116 6.11 4.30 14.37
CA GLY A 116 7.39 3.76 13.89
C GLY A 116 7.63 3.85 12.39
N GLN A 117 6.63 4.22 11.57
CA GLN A 117 6.88 4.61 10.18
C GLN A 117 7.47 6.02 10.16
N GLY A 118 8.75 6.11 9.79
CA GLY A 118 9.43 7.40 9.72
C GLY A 118 8.89 8.26 8.58
N GLU A 119 8.79 9.57 8.86
CA GLU A 119 8.39 10.57 7.87
C GLU A 119 9.35 10.61 6.68
N ALA A 120 10.64 10.39 6.91
CA ALA A 120 11.66 10.34 5.86
C ALA A 120 11.38 9.29 4.79
N GLN A 121 10.94 8.08 5.19
CA GLN A 121 10.62 7.00 4.25
C GLN A 121 9.37 7.32 3.42
N ALA A 122 8.34 7.91 4.04
CA ALA A 122 7.14 8.32 3.32
C ALA A 122 7.46 9.42 2.29
N THR A 123 8.29 10.39 2.65
CA THR A 123 8.78 11.43 1.74
C THR A 123 9.60 10.83 0.60
N GLN A 124 10.47 9.85 0.88
CA GLN A 124 11.25 9.18 -0.16
C GLN A 124 10.36 8.45 -1.17
N VAL A 125 9.34 7.72 -0.69
CA VAL A 125 8.36 7.04 -1.55
C VAL A 125 7.60 8.06 -2.40
N GLN A 126 7.18 9.19 -1.81
CA GLN A 126 6.52 10.25 -2.54
C GLN A 126 7.39 10.86 -3.64
N THR A 127 8.63 11.19 -3.33
CA THR A 127 9.57 11.73 -4.32
C THR A 127 9.82 10.74 -5.45
N ALA A 128 10.03 9.46 -5.15
CA ALA A 128 10.25 8.44 -6.16
C ALA A 128 9.03 8.23 -7.06
N TYR A 129 7.83 8.22 -6.47
CA TYR A 129 6.57 8.12 -7.21
C TYR A 129 6.39 9.34 -8.14
N GLN A 130 6.58 10.55 -7.63
CA GLN A 130 6.46 11.79 -8.40
C GLN A 130 7.43 11.82 -9.58
N GLN A 131 8.70 11.45 -9.36
CA GLN A 131 9.69 11.35 -10.43
C GLN A 131 9.23 10.38 -11.53
N MET A 132 8.80 9.16 -11.16
CA MET A 132 8.33 8.18 -12.14
C MET A 132 7.10 8.69 -12.92
N ARG A 133 6.15 9.30 -12.21
CA ARG A 133 4.92 9.86 -12.78
C ARG A 133 5.22 11.01 -13.73
N ASP A 134 6.10 11.93 -13.35
CA ASP A 134 6.47 13.07 -14.17
C ASP A 134 7.24 12.63 -15.43
N THR A 135 8.11 11.61 -15.33
CA THR A 135 8.73 10.99 -16.52
C THR A 135 7.69 10.40 -17.46
N MET A 136 6.62 9.76 -16.96
CA MET A 136 5.55 9.22 -17.82
C MET A 136 4.79 10.35 -18.54
N LEU A 137 4.45 11.43 -17.83
CA LEU A 137 3.75 12.58 -18.44
C LEU A 137 4.62 13.32 -19.46
N ALA A 138 5.92 13.48 -19.18
CA ALA A 138 6.88 14.04 -20.12
C ALA A 138 7.01 13.15 -21.37
N SER A 139 7.07 11.82 -21.18
CA SER A 139 7.12 10.85 -22.29
C SER A 139 5.89 10.97 -23.20
N ILE A 140 4.70 11.05 -22.62
CA ILE A 140 3.45 11.24 -23.37
C ILE A 140 3.50 12.57 -24.14
N THR A 141 3.93 13.65 -23.49
CA THR A 141 4.03 14.98 -24.10
C THR A 141 4.96 14.97 -25.30
N PHE A 142 6.17 14.41 -25.17
CA PHE A 142 7.12 14.33 -26.27
C PHE A 142 6.60 13.47 -27.43
N LEU A 143 5.99 12.32 -27.14
CA LEU A 143 5.44 11.45 -28.18
C LEU A 143 4.22 12.07 -28.88
N LYS A 144 3.39 12.85 -28.18
CA LYS A 144 2.30 13.64 -28.81
C LYS A 144 2.84 14.69 -29.77
N GLN A 145 3.98 15.28 -29.46
CA GLN A 145 4.66 16.25 -30.32
C GLN A 145 5.45 15.61 -31.48
N GLY A 146 5.49 14.28 -31.55
CA GLY A 146 6.36 13.56 -32.49
C GLY A 146 7.85 13.68 -32.16
N ASN A 147 8.21 14.22 -30.99
CA ASN A 147 9.58 14.43 -30.54
C ASN A 147 10.16 13.16 -29.93
N TYR A 148 10.48 12.17 -30.77
CA TYR A 148 11.08 10.91 -30.33
C TYR A 148 12.44 11.10 -29.66
N ALA A 149 13.25 12.06 -30.13
CA ALA A 149 14.55 12.36 -29.53
C ALA A 149 14.43 12.89 -28.09
N GLY A 150 13.46 13.79 -27.85
CA GLY A 150 13.15 14.29 -26.50
C GLY A 150 12.68 13.16 -25.57
N TYR A 151 11.83 12.27 -26.06
CA TYR A 151 11.43 11.07 -25.33
C TYR A 151 12.62 10.16 -25.00
N GLY A 152 13.55 9.94 -25.94
CA GLY A 152 14.71 9.07 -25.74
C GLY A 152 15.76 9.60 -24.75
N ASN A 153 15.67 10.88 -24.37
CA ASN A 153 16.60 11.55 -23.44
C ASN A 153 16.03 11.70 -22.01
N LEU A 154 14.85 11.14 -21.73
CA LEU A 154 14.25 11.06 -20.39
C LEU A 154 14.83 9.89 -19.59
#